data_AF-A0A8X6F2W9-F1
#
_entry.id   AF-A0A8X6F2W9-F1
#
_cell.length_a   1.000
_cell.length_b   1.000
_cell.length_c   1.000
_cell.angle_alpha   90.00
_cell.angle_beta   90.00
_cell.angle_gamma   90.00
#
_symmetry.space_group_name_H-M   'P 1'
#
loop_
_entity.id
_entity.type
_entity.pdbx_description
1 polymer ?
#
loop_
_entity_poly.entity_id
_entity_poly.type
_entity_poly.pdbx_seq_one_letter_code
_entity_poly.pdbx_strand_id
1 'polypeptide(L)'
;MLTTDGGHHQPLNCEDTEQGSPFLWTLPNREPPVYFFGTIHVPYTLVWGHVPWLAKRSFERADSVFFELDLTDPETVAQLSSCQMLPSGKTLAEILPEDLYKRLKGHLDYVKLMIPSWMQDENRGLYSEYLFKAITGNWEKKRPVWVMLMINSLTESDIRSTGIPVLDLWLAREASRLGKRSGAVERVEEQCLPLNGLNGSQSCCGVKGCFNLCPSVQALKFLQEI
;
A
#
# COMPACT_ATOMS: atom_id res chain seq x y z
N MET A 1 12.82 37.19 50.98
CA MET A 1 11.46 37.10 50.43
C MET A 1 11.59 36.85 48.94
N LEU A 2 11.27 35.63 48.55
CA LEU A 2 11.19 35.18 47.16
C LEU A 2 9.84 35.64 46.60
N THR A 3 9.84 36.23 45.41
CA THR A 3 8.65 36.32 44.57
C THR A 3 8.94 35.57 43.28
N THR A 4 8.20 34.49 43.10
CA THR A 4 8.04 33.71 41.89
C THR A 4 7.28 34.52 40.84
N ASP A 5 7.73 34.51 39.59
CA ASP A 5 6.89 34.93 38.47
C ASP A 5 6.80 33.80 37.43
N GLY A 6 5.57 33.51 37.02
CA GLY A 6 5.17 32.32 36.30
C GLY A 6 5.39 32.45 34.80
N GLY A 7 6.13 31.49 34.23
CA GLY A 7 6.24 31.35 32.78
C GLY A 7 4.91 30.92 32.17
N HIS A 8 4.26 31.83 31.46
CA HIS A 8 3.23 31.48 30.49
C HIS A 8 3.88 30.77 29.29
N HIS A 9 3.65 29.47 29.15
CA HIS A 9 3.92 28.75 27.91
C HIS A 9 2.96 29.24 26.83
N GLN A 10 3.48 30.11 25.97
CA GLN A 10 2.81 30.49 24.72
C GLN A 10 2.82 29.25 23.80
N PRO A 11 1.66 28.79 23.29
CA PRO A 11 1.64 27.71 22.31
C PRO A 11 2.39 28.18 21.06
N LEU A 12 3.27 27.32 20.55
CA LEU A 12 3.94 27.50 19.26
C LEU A 12 2.87 27.73 18.19
N ASN A 13 2.70 28.98 17.80
CA ASN A 13 1.89 29.38 16.68
C ASN A 13 2.65 28.93 15.44
N CYS A 14 2.24 27.82 14.82
CA CYS A 14 2.68 27.48 13.48
C CYS A 14 1.99 28.47 12.53
N GLU A 15 2.53 29.68 12.42
CA GLU A 15 2.17 30.58 11.35
C GLU A 15 2.59 29.89 10.03
N ASP A 16 1.58 29.67 9.18
CA ASP A 16 1.70 29.21 7.79
C ASP A 16 2.61 30.17 7.02
N THR A 17 3.91 29.99 7.19
CA THR A 17 4.92 30.49 6.25
C THR A 17 4.78 29.68 4.97
N GLU A 18 5.09 30.29 3.82
CA GLU A 18 5.08 29.70 2.47
C GLU A 18 6.07 28.51 2.29
N GLN A 19 6.12 27.60 3.25
CA GLN A 19 6.78 26.32 3.15
C GLN A 19 5.77 25.38 2.49
N GLY A 20 6.11 24.97 1.26
CA GLY A 20 5.26 24.11 0.45
C GLY A 20 4.66 22.95 1.24
N SER A 21 3.43 22.59 0.93
CA SER A 21 2.77 21.43 1.53
C SER A 21 3.65 20.20 1.30
N PRO A 22 4.06 19.48 2.35
CA PRO A 22 4.79 18.23 2.17
C PRO A 22 3.97 17.31 1.26
N PHE A 23 4.65 16.63 0.34
CA PHE A 23 4.07 15.71 -0.65
C PHE A 23 3.16 16.32 -1.72
N LEU A 24 3.05 17.66 -1.83
CA LEU A 24 2.33 18.33 -2.92
C LEU A 24 3.28 19.21 -3.73
N TRP A 25 3.64 18.76 -4.92
CA TRP A 25 4.47 19.50 -5.86
C TRP A 25 3.60 20.21 -6.90
N THR A 26 4.10 21.34 -7.41
CA THR A 26 3.41 22.12 -8.44
C THR A 26 4.33 22.39 -9.61
N LEU A 27 3.79 22.40 -10.82
CA LEU A 27 4.54 22.88 -11.98
C LEU A 27 4.36 24.41 -12.08
N PRO A 28 5.46 25.19 -12.01
CA PRO A 28 5.37 26.63 -12.12
C PRO A 28 4.89 27.03 -13.53
N ASN A 29 4.21 28.18 -13.62
CA ASN A 29 3.79 28.81 -14.88
C ASN A 29 2.88 27.93 -15.76
N ARG A 30 1.97 27.16 -15.14
CA ARG A 30 0.92 26.40 -15.83
C ARG A 30 -0.45 27.01 -15.60
N GLU A 31 -1.24 27.13 -16.66
CA GLU A 31 -2.65 27.51 -16.62
C GLU A 31 -3.47 26.53 -17.48
N PRO A 32 -4.35 25.70 -16.89
CA PRO A 32 -4.63 25.58 -15.45
C PRO A 32 -3.44 24.99 -14.66
N PRO A 33 -3.38 25.18 -13.33
CA PRO A 33 -2.30 24.66 -12.50
C PRO A 33 -2.26 23.13 -12.49
N VAL A 34 -1.04 22.56 -12.39
CA VAL A 34 -0.80 21.12 -12.31
C VAL A 34 -0.14 20.79 -10.97
N TYR A 35 -0.69 19.81 -10.28
CA TYR A 35 -0.23 19.33 -8.97
C TYR A 35 0.19 17.87 -9.07
N PHE A 36 1.26 17.50 -8.38
CA PHE A 36 1.62 16.11 -8.11
C PHE A 36 1.47 15.87 -6.62
N PHE A 37 0.78 14.78 -6.28
CA PHE A 37 0.54 14.40 -4.89
C PHE A 37 0.94 12.94 -4.70
N GLY A 38 1.99 12.72 -3.91
CA GLY A 38 2.47 11.38 -3.60
C GLY A 38 1.53 10.70 -2.60
N THR A 39 1.25 9.41 -2.83
CA THR A 39 0.43 8.60 -1.91
C THR A 39 1.21 7.44 -1.34
N ILE A 40 0.70 6.87 -0.25
CA ILE A 40 1.19 5.61 0.32
C ILE A 40 0.06 4.58 0.32
N HIS A 41 0.38 3.32 -0.01
CA HIS A 41 -0.57 2.22 -0.03
C HIS A 41 -0.91 1.72 1.38
N VAL A 42 -1.67 2.53 2.10
CA VAL A 42 -2.24 2.21 3.40
C VAL A 42 -3.72 2.64 3.44
N PRO A 43 -4.54 2.03 4.32
CA PRO A 43 -5.94 2.39 4.47
C PRO A 43 -6.14 3.91 4.63
N TYR A 44 -7.04 4.49 3.83
CA TYR A 44 -7.22 5.95 3.81
C TYR A 44 -7.58 6.51 5.21
N THR A 45 -8.28 5.73 6.03
CA THR A 45 -8.69 6.10 7.39
C THR A 45 -7.51 6.37 8.33
N LEU A 46 -6.34 5.78 8.06
CA LEU A 46 -5.14 5.97 8.87
C LEU A 46 -4.36 7.24 8.51
N VAL A 47 -4.55 7.76 7.30
CA VAL A 47 -3.68 8.83 6.75
C VAL A 47 -4.43 10.09 6.33
N TRP A 48 -5.70 9.99 5.97
CA TRP A 48 -6.48 11.12 5.45
C TRP A 48 -6.52 12.30 6.43
N GLY A 49 -6.59 12.04 7.74
CA GLY A 49 -6.51 13.08 8.77
C GLY A 49 -5.20 13.87 8.74
N HIS A 50 -4.11 13.24 8.33
CA HIS A 50 -2.76 13.80 8.28
C HIS A 50 -2.41 14.43 6.92
N VAL A 51 -3.20 14.19 5.88
CA VAL A 51 -3.00 14.84 4.56
C VAL A 51 -3.17 16.36 4.71
N PRO A 52 -2.19 17.17 4.26
CA PRO A 52 -2.24 18.62 4.35
C PRO A 52 -3.50 19.21 3.70
N TRP A 53 -4.03 20.28 4.30
CA TRP A 53 -5.23 20.94 3.79
C TRP A 53 -5.07 21.43 2.34
N LEU A 54 -3.87 21.88 1.96
CA LEU A 54 -3.62 22.33 0.59
C LEU A 54 -3.81 21.22 -0.45
N ALA A 55 -3.41 19.99 -0.14
CA ALA A 55 -3.61 18.83 -1.02
C ALA A 55 -5.11 18.50 -1.15
N LYS A 56 -5.85 18.48 -0.03
CA LYS A 56 -7.31 18.26 -0.01
C LYS A 56 -8.05 19.31 -0.85
N ARG A 57 -7.74 20.60 -0.63
CA ARG A 57 -8.32 21.71 -1.40
C ARG A 57 -7.97 21.63 -2.88
N SER A 58 -6.75 21.25 -3.22
CA SER A 58 -6.32 21.12 -4.62
C SER A 58 -7.08 19.99 -5.31
N PHE A 59 -7.24 18.84 -4.65
CA PHE A 59 -8.07 17.74 -5.13
C PHE A 59 -9.53 18.14 -5.32
N GLU A 60 -10.14 18.81 -4.34
CA GLU A 60 -11.53 19.29 -4.40
C GLU A 60 -11.77 20.24 -5.59
N ARG A 61 -10.83 21.13 -5.88
CA ARG A 61 -10.95 22.12 -6.97
C ARG A 61 -10.52 21.61 -8.34
N ALA A 62 -9.80 20.50 -8.42
CA ALA A 62 -9.35 19.96 -9.68
C ALA A 62 -10.53 19.48 -10.55
N ASP A 63 -10.56 19.87 -11.82
CA ASP A 63 -11.51 19.33 -12.79
C ASP A 63 -11.12 17.91 -13.26
N SER A 64 -9.84 17.55 -13.09
CA SER A 64 -9.28 16.30 -13.60
C SER A 64 -8.21 15.76 -12.65
N VAL A 65 -8.21 14.45 -12.42
CA VAL A 65 -7.28 13.76 -11.51
C VAL A 65 -6.78 12.48 -12.17
N PHE A 66 -5.48 12.27 -12.21
CA PHE A 66 -4.88 11.07 -12.80
C PHE A 66 -4.13 10.28 -11.73
N PHE A 67 -4.25 8.96 -11.79
CA PHE A 67 -3.62 8.01 -10.86
C PHE A 67 -2.54 7.21 -11.58
N GLU A 68 -1.69 6.48 -10.84
CA GLU A 68 -0.70 5.56 -11.45
C GLU A 68 -1.41 4.53 -12.35
N LEU A 69 -2.34 3.80 -11.77
CA LEU A 69 -3.18 2.81 -12.46
C LEU A 69 -4.66 3.04 -12.20
N ASP A 70 -5.51 2.57 -13.12
CA ASP A 70 -6.95 2.54 -12.91
C ASP A 70 -7.34 1.27 -12.15
N LEU A 71 -7.22 1.32 -10.83
CA LEU A 71 -7.63 0.22 -9.95
C LEU A 71 -9.16 0.08 -9.82
N THR A 72 -9.94 0.92 -10.53
CA THR A 72 -11.40 0.78 -10.61
C THR A 72 -11.83 -0.06 -11.80
N ASP A 73 -10.97 -0.20 -12.81
CA ASP A 73 -11.17 -1.04 -13.98
C ASP A 73 -10.86 -2.53 -13.68
N PRO A 74 -11.84 -3.44 -13.81
CA PRO A 74 -11.63 -4.88 -13.63
C PRO A 74 -10.58 -5.48 -14.55
N GLU A 75 -10.39 -4.94 -15.77
CA GLU A 75 -9.37 -5.44 -16.69
C GLU A 75 -7.97 -5.15 -16.18
N THR A 76 -7.71 -3.91 -15.74
CA THR A 76 -6.46 -3.51 -15.08
C THR A 76 -6.14 -4.42 -13.88
N VAL A 77 -7.12 -4.68 -13.01
CA VAL A 77 -6.96 -5.58 -11.86
C VAL A 77 -6.65 -7.02 -12.29
N ALA A 78 -7.29 -7.52 -13.35
CA ALA A 78 -7.06 -8.87 -13.87
C ALA A 78 -5.65 -9.01 -14.47
N GLN A 79 -5.19 -8.02 -15.23
CA GLN A 79 -3.84 -7.99 -15.81
C GLN A 79 -2.77 -7.94 -14.70
N LEU A 80 -2.97 -7.09 -13.68
CA LEU A 80 -2.09 -7.03 -12.51
C LEU A 80 -2.02 -8.40 -11.82
N SER A 81 -3.16 -9.06 -11.59
CA SER A 81 -3.21 -10.39 -10.97
C SER A 81 -2.42 -11.43 -11.77
N SER A 82 -2.54 -11.43 -13.09
CA SER A 82 -1.79 -12.33 -13.98
C SER A 82 -0.28 -12.09 -13.91
N CYS A 83 0.13 -10.82 -13.82
CA CYS A 83 1.52 -10.43 -13.74
C CYS A 83 2.26 -10.94 -12.50
N GLN A 84 1.53 -11.22 -11.41
CA GLN A 84 2.12 -11.76 -10.18
C GLN A 84 2.60 -13.21 -10.33
N MET A 85 2.12 -13.90 -11.36
CA MET A 85 2.26 -15.34 -11.51
C MET A 85 3.60 -15.73 -12.14
N LEU A 86 4.09 -16.89 -11.72
CA LEU A 86 5.20 -17.57 -12.37
C LEU A 86 4.79 -18.03 -13.78
N PRO A 87 5.77 -18.17 -14.70
CA PRO A 87 5.53 -18.83 -15.98
C PRO A 87 4.88 -20.20 -15.79
N SER A 88 4.01 -20.59 -16.73
CA SER A 88 3.27 -21.84 -16.69
C SER A 88 4.17 -23.05 -16.41
N GLY A 89 3.71 -23.93 -15.53
CA GLY A 89 4.42 -25.16 -15.16
C GLY A 89 5.39 -25.00 -13.99
N LYS A 90 5.82 -23.78 -13.63
CA LYS A 90 6.71 -23.58 -12.48
C LYS A 90 5.96 -23.50 -11.15
N THR A 91 6.69 -23.74 -10.07
CA THR A 91 6.22 -23.54 -8.69
C THR A 91 7.23 -22.74 -7.89
N LEU A 92 6.76 -22.12 -6.80
CA LEU A 92 7.64 -21.41 -5.88
C LEU A 92 8.63 -22.35 -5.17
N ALA A 93 8.25 -23.62 -4.98
CA ALA A 93 9.12 -24.65 -4.41
C ALA A 93 10.35 -24.97 -5.28
N GLU A 94 10.25 -24.80 -6.59
CA GLU A 94 11.37 -24.96 -7.53
C GLU A 94 12.33 -23.75 -7.54
N ILE A 95 11.89 -22.61 -7.01
CA ILE A 95 12.61 -21.32 -7.11
C ILE A 95 13.26 -20.95 -5.78
N LEU A 96 12.55 -21.18 -4.66
CA LEU A 96 13.07 -20.88 -3.34
C LEU A 96 13.95 -22.02 -2.81
N PRO A 97 15.01 -21.71 -2.04
CA PRO A 97 15.68 -22.70 -1.21
C PRO A 97 14.68 -23.46 -0.32
N GLU A 98 14.90 -24.76 -0.12
CA GLU A 98 13.97 -25.64 0.57
C GLU A 98 13.66 -25.16 2.01
N ASP A 99 14.67 -24.67 2.73
CA ASP A 99 14.53 -24.11 4.08
C ASP A 99 13.63 -22.86 4.08
N LEU A 100 13.79 -21.99 3.08
CA LEU A 100 13.00 -20.77 2.94
C LEU A 100 11.55 -21.07 2.56
N TYR A 101 11.33 -22.03 1.66
CA TYR A 101 9.98 -22.50 1.32
C TYR A 101 9.25 -23.06 2.54
N LYS A 102 9.93 -23.88 3.36
CA LYS A 102 9.37 -24.42 4.61
C LYS A 102 9.01 -23.31 5.61
N ARG A 103 9.88 -22.30 5.77
CA ARG A 103 9.61 -21.14 6.63
C ARG A 103 8.39 -20.35 6.15
N LEU A 104 8.30 -20.11 4.84
CA LEU A 104 7.14 -19.45 4.24
C LEU A 104 5.85 -20.22 4.52
N LYS A 105 5.83 -21.52 4.23
CA LYS A 105 4.66 -22.36 4.49
C LYS A 105 4.24 -22.32 5.97
N GLY A 106 5.21 -22.49 6.88
CA GLY A 106 4.94 -22.42 8.32
C GLY A 106 4.40 -21.06 8.78
N HIS A 107 4.88 -19.97 8.18
CA HIS A 107 4.34 -18.63 8.46
C HIS A 107 2.90 -18.46 7.96
N LEU A 108 2.59 -18.95 6.76
CA LEU A 108 1.21 -18.91 6.24
C LEU A 108 0.26 -19.77 7.08
N ASP A 109 0.72 -20.94 7.55
CA ASP A 109 -0.03 -21.79 8.48
C ASP A 109 -0.29 -21.05 9.81
N TYR A 110 0.71 -20.36 10.36
CA TYR A 110 0.56 -19.50 11.54
C TYR A 110 -0.46 -18.37 11.30
N VAL A 111 -0.33 -17.61 10.22
CA VAL A 111 -1.25 -16.51 9.89
C VAL A 111 -2.69 -17.02 9.76
N LYS A 112 -2.88 -18.16 9.08
CA LYS A 112 -4.21 -18.79 8.94
C LYS A 112 -4.86 -19.08 10.29
N LEU A 113 -4.07 -19.54 11.28
CA LEU A 113 -4.55 -19.79 12.65
C LEU A 113 -4.83 -18.49 13.41
N MET A 114 -4.07 -17.42 13.14
CA MET A 114 -4.18 -16.17 13.88
C MET A 114 -5.28 -15.22 13.39
N ILE A 115 -5.62 -15.23 12.09
CA ILE A 115 -6.64 -14.33 11.51
C ILE A 115 -7.94 -14.30 12.35
N PRO A 116 -8.54 -15.42 12.77
CA PRO A 116 -9.75 -15.40 13.60
C PRO A 116 -9.61 -14.60 14.91
N SER A 117 -8.41 -14.57 15.50
CA SER A 117 -8.12 -13.84 16.74
C SER A 117 -7.90 -12.34 16.53
N TRP A 118 -7.53 -11.93 15.31
CA TRP A 118 -7.32 -10.52 14.94
C TRP A 118 -8.62 -9.82 14.54
N MET A 119 -9.66 -10.59 14.24
CA MET A 119 -10.96 -10.07 13.79
C MET A 119 -11.87 -9.80 14.99
N GLN A 120 -12.57 -8.67 14.96
CA GLN A 120 -13.55 -8.31 15.99
C GLN A 120 -14.95 -8.89 15.72
N ASP A 121 -15.20 -9.35 14.49
CA ASP A 121 -16.51 -9.76 14.00
C ASP A 121 -16.99 -11.08 14.61
N GLU A 122 -18.31 -11.29 14.69
CA GLU A 122 -18.95 -12.47 15.29
C GLU A 122 -18.91 -13.68 14.34
N ASN A 123 -18.77 -13.46 13.02
CA ASN A 123 -18.70 -14.50 11.98
C ASN A 123 -17.28 -15.06 11.74
N ARG A 124 -16.54 -15.34 12.82
CA ARG A 124 -15.09 -15.64 12.80
C ARG A 124 -14.67 -16.84 11.96
N GLY A 125 -15.52 -17.85 11.80
CA GLY A 125 -15.16 -19.12 11.16
C GLY A 125 -15.02 -19.03 9.63
N LEU A 126 -16.15 -19.01 8.92
CA LEU A 126 -16.17 -19.06 7.46
C LEU A 126 -15.53 -17.83 6.80
N TYR A 127 -15.69 -16.66 7.42
CA TYR A 127 -15.14 -15.42 6.87
C TYR A 127 -13.61 -15.36 6.99
N SER A 128 -13.01 -15.88 8.06
CA SER A 128 -11.54 -15.91 8.20
C SER A 128 -10.88 -16.83 7.18
N GLU A 129 -11.47 -17.99 6.90
CA GLU A 129 -10.95 -18.90 5.87
C GLU A 129 -11.06 -18.29 4.47
N TYR A 130 -12.20 -17.67 4.18
CA TYR A 130 -12.39 -16.92 2.93
C TYR A 130 -11.36 -15.80 2.80
N LEU A 131 -11.18 -15.00 3.85
CA LEU A 131 -10.23 -13.89 3.89
C LEU A 131 -8.79 -14.36 3.65
N PHE A 132 -8.36 -15.42 4.34
CA PHE A 132 -7.04 -16.00 4.14
C PHE A 132 -6.83 -16.45 2.69
N LYS A 133 -7.82 -17.13 2.10
CA LYS A 133 -7.78 -17.57 0.69
C LYS A 133 -7.78 -16.39 -0.28
N ALA A 134 -8.50 -15.32 0.02
CA ALA A 134 -8.55 -14.12 -0.81
C ALA A 134 -7.19 -13.41 -0.86
N ILE A 135 -6.47 -13.33 0.27
CA ILE A 135 -5.16 -12.68 0.34
C ILE A 135 -4.04 -13.59 -0.20
N THR A 136 -4.05 -14.87 0.19
CA THR A 136 -2.95 -15.81 -0.09
C THR A 136 -3.19 -16.71 -1.30
N GLY A 137 -4.27 -16.48 -2.04
CA GLY A 137 -4.68 -17.31 -3.16
C GLY A 137 -3.55 -17.56 -4.16
N ASN A 138 -3.34 -18.84 -4.49
CA ASN A 138 -2.32 -19.29 -5.44
C ASN A 138 -0.88 -18.84 -5.11
N TRP A 139 -0.54 -18.59 -3.84
CA TRP A 139 0.81 -18.13 -3.46
C TRP A 139 1.93 -19.04 -3.97
N GLU A 140 1.70 -20.35 -4.06
CA GLU A 140 2.67 -21.34 -4.58
C GLU A 140 3.01 -21.12 -6.07
N LYS A 141 2.20 -20.33 -6.78
CA LYS A 141 2.35 -19.99 -8.19
C LYS A 141 2.71 -18.53 -8.41
N LYS A 142 2.86 -17.72 -7.36
CA LYS A 142 3.31 -16.33 -7.45
C LYS A 142 4.84 -16.24 -7.53
N ARG A 143 5.38 -15.20 -8.16
CA ARG A 143 6.83 -14.94 -8.16
C ARG A 143 7.29 -14.52 -6.76
N PRO A 144 8.56 -14.75 -6.37
CA PRO A 144 9.00 -14.51 -5.00
C PRO A 144 8.83 -13.06 -4.51
N VAL A 145 9.01 -12.06 -5.39
CA VAL A 145 8.79 -10.65 -5.03
C VAL A 145 7.34 -10.37 -4.61
N TRP A 146 6.36 -10.95 -5.30
CA TRP A 146 4.94 -10.78 -4.98
C TRP A 146 4.56 -11.51 -3.70
N VAL A 147 5.22 -12.65 -3.43
CA VAL A 147 5.08 -13.38 -2.17
C VAL A 147 5.66 -12.57 -1.01
N MET A 148 6.81 -11.92 -1.20
CA MET A 148 7.38 -11.00 -0.21
C MET A 148 6.44 -9.84 0.11
N LEU A 149 5.88 -9.17 -0.91
CA LEU A 149 4.89 -8.10 -0.71
C LEU A 149 3.64 -8.61 0.01
N MET A 150 3.12 -9.78 -0.38
CA MET A 150 1.99 -10.43 0.26
C MET A 150 2.26 -10.69 1.75
N ILE A 151 3.40 -11.27 2.11
CA ILE A 151 3.78 -11.53 3.52
C ILE A 151 3.83 -10.23 4.32
N ASN A 152 4.33 -9.14 3.73
CA ASN A 152 4.38 -7.83 4.38
C ASN A 152 2.99 -7.24 4.68
N SER A 153 1.94 -7.77 4.05
CA SER A 153 0.54 -7.40 4.27
C SER A 153 -0.23 -8.40 5.14
N LEU A 154 0.45 -9.36 5.79
CA LEU A 154 -0.16 -10.36 6.67
C LEU A 154 0.02 -10.04 8.16
N THR A 155 -0.02 -8.74 8.52
CA THR A 155 0.03 -8.32 9.93
C THR A 155 -1.38 -8.19 10.53
N GLU A 156 -1.48 -8.22 11.86
CA GLU A 156 -2.75 -7.99 12.55
C GLU A 156 -3.41 -6.66 12.12
N SER A 157 -2.62 -5.59 11.96
CA SER A 157 -3.12 -4.28 11.57
C SER A 157 -3.66 -4.28 10.13
N ASP A 158 -2.97 -4.95 9.20
CA ASP A 158 -3.43 -5.05 7.81
C ASP A 158 -4.71 -5.90 7.72
N ILE A 159 -4.76 -7.04 8.43
CA ILE A 159 -5.94 -7.90 8.48
C ILE A 159 -7.15 -7.17 9.05
N ARG A 160 -6.99 -6.43 10.16
CA ARG A 160 -8.06 -5.60 10.76
C ARG A 160 -8.57 -4.51 9.82
N SER A 161 -7.72 -4.04 8.91
CA SER A 161 -8.06 -2.99 7.95
C SER A 161 -8.60 -3.54 6.63
N THR A 162 -8.76 -4.86 6.49
CA THR A 162 -9.29 -5.44 5.26
C THR A 162 -10.67 -4.89 4.94
N GLY A 163 -10.89 -4.55 3.67
CA GLY A 163 -12.13 -3.95 3.18
C GLY A 163 -12.12 -2.42 3.20
N ILE A 164 -11.17 -1.80 3.91
CA ILE A 164 -10.91 -0.36 3.84
C ILE A 164 -10.01 -0.11 2.62
N PRO A 165 -10.41 0.75 1.66
CA PRO A 165 -9.57 1.05 0.51
C PRO A 165 -8.29 1.78 0.94
N VAL A 166 -7.19 1.50 0.23
CA VAL A 166 -5.97 2.31 0.28
C VAL A 166 -6.24 3.72 -0.27
N LEU A 167 -5.41 4.70 0.12
CA LEU A 167 -5.67 6.12 -0.15
C LEU A 167 -5.85 6.43 -1.65
N ASP A 168 -5.05 5.84 -2.51
CA ASP A 168 -5.11 5.94 -3.98
C ASP A 168 -6.46 5.48 -4.53
N LEU A 169 -6.90 4.26 -4.16
CA LEU A 169 -8.20 3.74 -4.59
C LEU A 169 -9.37 4.54 -4.00
N TRP A 170 -9.24 5.03 -2.77
CA TRP A 170 -10.25 5.89 -2.16
C TRP A 170 -10.38 7.22 -2.91
N LEU A 171 -9.26 7.88 -3.24
CA LEU A 171 -9.24 9.11 -4.03
C LEU A 171 -9.82 8.90 -5.43
N ALA A 172 -9.55 7.76 -6.07
CA ALA A 172 -10.12 7.42 -7.38
C ALA A 172 -11.65 7.30 -7.31
N ARG A 173 -12.17 6.59 -6.29
CA ARG A 173 -13.61 6.48 -6.06
C ARG A 173 -14.25 7.83 -5.74
N GLU A 174 -13.56 8.66 -4.96
CA GLU A 174 -14.03 9.99 -4.59
C GLU A 174 -14.05 10.95 -5.79
N ALA A 175 -13.07 10.86 -6.68
CA ALA A 175 -13.04 11.62 -7.93
C ALA A 175 -14.24 11.28 -8.82
N SER A 176 -14.55 9.97 -8.95
CA SER A 176 -15.74 9.49 -9.66
C SER A 176 -17.03 9.98 -9.00
N ARG A 177 -17.13 9.92 -7.66
CA ARG A 177 -18.29 10.42 -6.91
C ARG A 177 -18.54 11.92 -7.14
N LEU A 178 -17.46 12.69 -7.27
CA LEU A 178 -17.49 14.13 -7.52
C LEU A 178 -17.65 14.49 -9.02
N GLY A 179 -17.74 13.50 -9.92
CA GLY A 179 -17.88 13.73 -11.36
C GLY A 179 -16.66 14.35 -12.02
N LYS A 180 -15.47 14.18 -11.43
CA LYS A 180 -14.20 14.67 -12.02
C LYS A 180 -13.82 13.79 -13.21
N ARG A 181 -13.10 14.35 -14.18
CA ARG A 181 -12.44 13.53 -15.21
C ARG A 181 -11.29 12.77 -14.57
N SER A 182 -11.19 11.46 -14.80
CA SER A 182 -10.10 10.65 -14.27
C SER A 182 -9.47 9.74 -15.31
N GLY A 183 -8.27 9.26 -15.00
CA GLY A 183 -7.54 8.30 -15.83
C GLY A 183 -6.29 7.78 -15.13
N ALA A 184 -5.56 6.92 -15.83
CA ALA A 184 -4.29 6.37 -15.40
C ALA A 184 -3.13 6.95 -16.22
N VAL A 185 -1.97 7.17 -15.60
CA VAL A 185 -0.76 7.63 -16.30
C VAL A 185 0.14 6.47 -16.73
N GLU A 186 0.02 5.31 -16.10
CA GLU A 186 0.83 4.12 -16.37
C GLU A 186 0.00 2.97 -16.95
N ARG A 187 0.70 2.01 -17.55
CA ARG A 187 0.16 0.70 -17.93
C ARG A 187 0.56 -0.36 -16.93
N VAL A 188 -0.20 -1.44 -16.89
CA VAL A 188 0.09 -2.59 -16.01
C VAL A 188 1.51 -3.13 -16.23
N GLU A 189 1.99 -3.15 -17.47
CA GLU A 189 3.34 -3.61 -17.78
C GLU A 189 4.42 -2.78 -17.08
N GLU A 190 4.22 -1.47 -16.91
CA GLU A 190 5.18 -0.55 -16.31
C GLU A 190 5.36 -0.81 -14.80
N GLN A 191 4.32 -1.29 -14.13
CA GLN A 191 4.37 -1.73 -12.73
C GLN A 191 4.95 -3.14 -12.59
N CYS A 192 4.67 -3.99 -13.58
CA CYS A 192 5.05 -5.39 -13.57
C CYS A 192 6.52 -5.65 -13.87
N LEU A 193 7.08 -4.94 -14.86
CA LEU A 193 8.43 -5.18 -15.35
C LEU A 193 9.51 -4.93 -14.28
N PRO A 194 9.46 -3.85 -13.47
CA PRO A 194 10.45 -3.62 -12.42
C PRO A 194 10.46 -4.74 -11.36
N LEU A 195 9.28 -5.20 -10.95
CA LEU A 195 9.14 -6.27 -9.95
C LEU A 195 9.56 -7.63 -10.54
N ASN A 196 9.10 -7.94 -11.75
CA ASN A 196 9.37 -9.22 -12.40
C ASN A 196 10.77 -9.33 -13.01
N GLY A 197 11.46 -8.20 -13.19
CA GLY A 197 12.84 -8.10 -13.67
C GLY A 197 13.90 -8.37 -12.60
N LEU A 198 13.51 -8.46 -11.33
CA LEU A 198 14.43 -8.86 -10.25
C LEU A 198 14.96 -10.27 -10.50
N ASN A 199 16.27 -10.44 -10.33
CA ASN A 199 16.89 -11.76 -10.47
C ASN A 199 16.57 -12.68 -9.27
N GLY A 200 16.78 -13.98 -9.44
CA GLY A 200 16.41 -14.97 -8.42
C GLY A 200 17.07 -14.73 -7.05
N SER A 201 18.31 -14.25 -7.00
CA SER A 201 18.99 -13.97 -5.74
C SER A 201 18.41 -12.73 -5.03
N GLN A 202 18.06 -11.68 -5.78
CA GLN A 202 17.39 -10.49 -5.25
C GLN A 202 16.02 -10.83 -4.68
N SER A 203 15.19 -11.57 -5.42
CA SER A 203 13.84 -11.91 -4.96
C SER A 203 13.86 -12.89 -3.76
N CYS A 204 14.79 -13.86 -3.75
CA CYS A 204 14.98 -14.73 -2.59
C CYS A 204 15.50 -13.98 -1.36
N CYS A 205 16.38 -12.99 -1.55
CA CYS A 205 16.86 -12.13 -0.47
C CYS A 205 15.70 -11.35 0.16
N GLY A 206 14.78 -10.81 -0.64
CA GLY A 206 13.58 -10.13 -0.14
C GLY A 206 12.71 -11.01 0.76
N VAL A 207 12.36 -12.22 0.29
CA VAL A 207 11.57 -13.19 1.07
C VAL A 207 12.31 -13.60 2.35
N LYS A 208 13.63 -13.85 2.27
CA LYS A 208 14.46 -14.16 3.44
C LYS A 208 14.53 -12.99 4.42
N GLY A 209 14.57 -11.75 3.90
CA GLY A 209 14.53 -10.51 4.64
C GLY A 209 13.28 -10.41 5.51
N CYS A 210 12.09 -10.69 4.97
CA CYS A 210 10.84 -10.72 5.74
C CYS A 210 10.89 -11.63 6.97
N PHE A 211 11.66 -12.74 6.91
CA PHE A 211 11.76 -13.66 8.03
C PHE A 211 12.97 -13.43 8.95
N ASN A 212 13.96 -12.65 8.50
CA ASN A 212 15.18 -12.35 9.27
C ASN A 212 15.18 -10.94 9.87
N LEU A 213 14.32 -10.04 9.38
CA LEU A 213 14.14 -8.68 9.84
C LEU A 213 12.70 -8.51 10.35
N CYS A 214 12.52 -8.42 11.66
CA CYS A 214 11.31 -7.89 12.28
C CYS A 214 11.77 -6.96 13.41
N PRO A 215 11.33 -5.68 13.51
CA PRO A 215 10.06 -5.11 13.06
C PRO A 215 10.20 -3.79 12.25
N SER A 216 10.98 -3.75 11.17
CA SER A 216 11.17 -2.52 10.37
C SER A 216 10.78 -2.64 8.88
N VAL A 217 10.01 -3.66 8.50
CA VAL A 217 9.52 -3.85 7.11
C VAL A 217 8.37 -2.87 6.74
N GLN A 218 8.26 -1.74 7.45
CA GLN A 218 7.55 -0.56 6.92
C GLN A 218 8.26 0.01 5.68
N ALA A 219 9.56 -0.23 5.52
CA ALA A 219 10.34 0.27 4.38
C ALA A 219 9.89 -0.30 3.02
N LEU A 220 9.17 -1.43 2.96
CA LEU A 220 8.71 -2.01 1.70
C LEU A 220 7.34 -1.50 1.24
N LYS A 221 6.56 -0.83 2.10
CA LYS A 221 5.38 -0.08 1.65
C LYS A 221 5.76 1.17 0.83
N PHE A 222 7.03 1.58 0.86
CA PHE A 222 7.58 2.71 0.11
C PHE A 222 8.00 2.38 -1.34
N LEU A 223 7.93 1.12 -1.80
CA LEU A 223 8.46 0.73 -3.12
C LEU A 223 7.48 0.94 -4.30
N GLN A 224 6.38 1.66 -4.10
CA GLN A 224 5.51 2.16 -5.19
C GLN A 224 5.30 3.66 -4.98
N GLU A 225 6.35 4.45 -5.17
CA GLU A 225 6.26 5.91 -5.14
C GLU A 225 6.92 6.50 -6.39
N ILE A 226 6.11 7.18 -7.21
CA ILE A 226 6.51 8.42 -7.88
C ILE A 226 5.83 9.59 -7.16
#